data_AF-A0A0R1IZT0-F1
#
_entry.id   AF-A0A0R1IZT0-F1
#
_cell.length_a   1.000
_cell.length_b   1.000
_cell.length_c   1.000
_cell.angle_alpha   90.00
_cell.angle_beta   90.00
_cell.angle_gamma   90.00
#
_symmetry.space_group_name_H-M   'P 1'
#
loop_
_entity.id
_entity.type
_entity.pdbx_description
1 polymer ?
#
loop_
_entity_poly.entity_id
_entity_poly.type
_entity_poly.pdbx_seq_one_letter_code
_entity_poly.pdbx_strand_id
1 'polypeptide(L)'
;MQLSDFEGNRAYAKTHADDDSVEGLTEFINSLIKNTSNNVDLTDYFTKEEIKQLLSDSIKDSLKDYYTKEEVMALIDNGSSVDLTDYYDKEQVDELIAKIPKVDLSAYYTKTDVDKLIESISKVDFSDYPTKKDMTTAITQAISNVKPDLTSYYTKDETDKKISGMGIPDVSQFMKRDDVIDAINNAIDKKISDYSTTKEMNTAIENATTHTDVYTFNPKSPFSGHGSLIRQGKVVTFQFTGQTSDTDKGMDMGPLPAWARPFEKVSFPVQEMDNAYLHEMVGIGTIGTDGVVWAATNNTSGFINFTISYIGS
;
A
#
# COMPACT_ATOMS: atom_id res chain seq x y z
N MET A 1 74.15 -6.13 -7.62
CA MET A 1 73.18 -5.10 -8.04
C MET A 1 72.53 -5.59 -9.30
N GLN A 2 71.20 -5.63 -9.25
CA GLN A 2 70.28 -6.07 -10.29
C GLN A 2 70.06 -4.96 -11.32
N LEU A 3 69.38 -5.39 -12.39
CA LEU A 3 68.46 -4.65 -13.25
C LEU A 3 69.07 -3.86 -14.40
N SER A 4 68.40 -4.12 -15.54
CA SER A 4 68.09 -3.19 -16.61
C SER A 4 69.32 -2.72 -17.39
N ASP A 5 69.39 -3.03 -18.68
CA ASP A 5 68.81 -2.11 -19.65
C ASP A 5 68.85 -2.72 -21.06
N PHE A 6 67.72 -2.63 -21.78
CA PHE A 6 67.49 -2.87 -23.23
C PHE A 6 67.45 -4.34 -23.69
N GLU A 7 66.30 -5.01 -23.78
CA GLU A 7 65.15 -4.77 -24.69
C GLU A 7 65.54 -4.45 -26.15
N GLY A 8 65.16 -5.33 -27.09
CA GLY A 8 65.22 -5.02 -28.52
C GLY A 8 65.39 -6.20 -29.49
N ASN A 9 64.46 -7.15 -29.47
CA ASN A 9 63.95 -7.85 -30.67
C ASN A 9 64.97 -8.44 -31.67
N ARG A 10 65.34 -9.72 -31.53
CA ARG A 10 65.61 -10.59 -32.69
C ARG A 10 65.13 -12.02 -32.41
N ALA A 11 63.97 -12.31 -33.00
CA ALA A 11 63.60 -13.60 -33.57
C ALA A 11 63.96 -14.85 -32.73
N TYR A 12 63.01 -15.30 -31.91
CA TYR A 12 62.81 -16.74 -31.84
C TYR A 12 62.54 -17.18 -33.28
N ALA A 13 63.54 -17.83 -33.89
CA ALA A 13 63.31 -18.53 -35.13
C ALA A 13 62.11 -19.44 -34.90
N LYS A 14 61.07 -19.26 -35.71
CA LYS A 14 60.21 -20.38 -36.08
C LYS A 14 61.15 -21.50 -36.48
N THR A 15 61.45 -22.43 -35.58
CA THR A 15 61.95 -23.73 -36.00
C THR A 15 60.73 -24.42 -36.56
N HIS A 16 60.55 -24.21 -37.85
CA HIS A 16 59.57 -24.84 -38.71
C HIS A 16 59.35 -26.29 -38.27
N ALA A 17 58.24 -26.52 -37.56
CA ALA A 17 57.54 -27.80 -37.56
C ALA A 17 56.77 -27.94 -38.88
N ASP A 18 57.46 -27.65 -39.98
CA ASP A 18 57.05 -28.01 -41.32
C ASP A 18 57.68 -29.39 -41.57
N ASP A 19 56.94 -30.31 -42.19
CA ASP A 19 57.43 -31.66 -42.54
C ASP A 19 58.86 -31.64 -43.11
N ASP A 20 59.22 -30.57 -43.84
CA ASP A 20 60.54 -30.27 -44.40
C ASP A 20 61.70 -30.30 -43.38
N SER A 21 61.49 -30.02 -42.08
CA SER A 21 62.57 -30.05 -41.09
C SER A 21 62.86 -31.45 -40.55
N VAL A 22 61.83 -32.27 -40.38
CA VAL A 22 61.95 -33.69 -40.03
C VAL A 22 62.46 -34.48 -41.23
N GLU A 23 61.97 -34.16 -42.42
CA GLU A 23 62.41 -34.74 -43.69
C GLU A 23 63.85 -34.31 -44.00
N GLY A 24 64.22 -33.04 -43.79
CA GLY A 24 65.59 -32.55 -43.93
C GLY A 24 66.58 -33.15 -42.91
N LEU A 25 66.16 -33.39 -41.66
CA LEU A 25 66.99 -34.12 -40.69
C LEU A 25 67.18 -35.59 -41.09
N THR A 26 66.11 -36.20 -41.63
CA THR A 26 66.12 -37.58 -42.14
C THR A 26 67.05 -37.72 -43.35
N GLU A 27 67.00 -36.77 -44.30
CA GLU A 27 67.89 -36.74 -45.47
C GLU A 27 69.35 -36.46 -45.08
N PHE A 28 69.60 -35.59 -44.11
CA PHE A 28 70.93 -35.31 -43.57
C PHE A 28 71.54 -36.55 -42.89
N ILE A 29 70.78 -37.22 -42.02
CA ILE A 29 71.20 -38.47 -41.37
C ILE A 29 71.42 -39.57 -42.41
N ASN A 30 70.52 -39.73 -43.39
CA ASN A 30 70.68 -40.72 -44.45
C ASN A 30 71.91 -40.45 -45.34
N SER A 31 72.25 -39.19 -45.58
CA SER A 31 73.46 -38.81 -46.32
C SER A 31 74.74 -39.05 -45.53
N LEU A 32 74.71 -38.87 -44.19
CA LEU A 32 75.81 -39.24 -43.29
C LEU A 32 76.02 -40.75 -43.27
N ILE A 33 74.95 -41.54 -43.16
CA ILE A 33 75.01 -43.01 -43.19
C ILE A 33 75.54 -43.50 -44.54
N LYS A 34 75.07 -42.94 -45.67
CA LYS A 34 75.52 -43.34 -47.02
C LYS A 34 76.98 -43.00 -47.32
N ASN A 35 77.53 -41.92 -46.76
CA ASN A 35 78.89 -41.45 -47.04
C ASN A 35 79.96 -42.00 -46.06
N THR A 36 79.56 -42.80 -45.07
CA THR A 36 80.53 -43.44 -44.17
C THR A 36 80.86 -44.83 -44.72
N SER A 37 82.08 -45.03 -45.24
CA SER A 37 82.53 -46.31 -45.83
C SER A 37 82.77 -47.45 -44.82
N ASN A 38 82.21 -47.36 -43.62
CA ASN A 38 82.30 -48.38 -42.58
C ASN A 38 80.88 -48.77 -42.17
N ASN A 39 80.63 -50.07 -42.18
CA ASN A 39 79.43 -50.75 -41.72
C ASN A 39 78.90 -50.13 -40.41
N VAL A 40 77.87 -49.27 -40.50
CA VAL A 40 77.21 -48.70 -39.31
C VAL A 40 76.42 -49.83 -38.67
N ASP A 41 76.80 -50.21 -37.46
CA ASP A 41 76.10 -51.23 -36.71
C ASP A 41 74.76 -50.68 -36.20
N LEU A 42 73.68 -51.17 -36.79
CA LEU A 42 72.31 -50.79 -36.46
C LEU A 42 71.56 -51.92 -35.73
N THR A 43 72.28 -52.95 -35.23
CA THR A 43 71.63 -54.10 -34.56
C THR A 43 70.85 -53.72 -33.31
N ASP A 44 71.18 -52.60 -32.67
CA ASP A 44 70.50 -52.09 -31.48
C ASP A 44 69.23 -51.27 -31.79
N TYR A 45 68.93 -51.02 -33.08
CA TYR A 45 67.76 -50.26 -33.52
C TYR A 45 66.75 -51.18 -34.20
N PHE A 46 65.47 -50.98 -33.90
CA PHE A 46 64.40 -51.71 -34.57
C PHE A 46 64.32 -51.35 -36.05
N THR A 47 64.24 -52.38 -36.88
CA THR A 47 63.89 -52.27 -38.29
C THR A 47 62.45 -51.75 -38.44
N LYS A 48 62.13 -51.19 -39.61
CA LYS A 48 60.77 -50.74 -39.94
C LYS A 48 59.71 -51.85 -39.77
N GLU A 49 60.08 -53.09 -40.05
CA GLU A 49 59.17 -54.23 -39.89
C GLU A 49 58.97 -54.62 -38.42
N GLU A 50 60.02 -54.55 -37.59
CA GLU A 50 59.87 -54.77 -36.14
C GLU A 50 59.01 -53.69 -35.49
N ILE A 51 59.15 -52.42 -35.88
CA ILE A 51 58.30 -51.33 -35.39
C ILE A 51 56.83 -51.56 -35.78
N LYS A 52 56.57 -51.93 -37.04
CA LYS A 52 55.20 -52.25 -37.50
C LYS A 52 54.59 -53.41 -36.71
N GLN A 53 55.39 -54.44 -36.44
CA GLN A 53 54.94 -55.60 -35.70
C GLN A 53 54.59 -55.22 -34.26
N LEU A 54 55.45 -54.48 -33.56
CA LEU A 54 55.20 -54.00 -32.20
C LEU A 54 53.94 -53.12 -32.11
N LEU A 55 53.75 -52.21 -33.08
CA LEU A 55 52.53 -51.40 -33.18
C LEU A 55 51.29 -52.25 -33.41
N SER A 56 51.35 -53.21 -34.34
CA SER A 56 50.22 -54.10 -34.62
C SER A 56 49.86 -54.95 -33.40
N ASP A 57 50.85 -55.46 -32.67
CA ASP A 57 50.62 -56.30 -31.50
C ASP A 57 50.06 -55.47 -30.34
N SER A 58 50.55 -54.24 -30.14
CA SER A 58 50.02 -53.33 -29.12
C SER A 58 48.58 -52.90 -29.41
N ILE A 59 48.23 -52.63 -30.68
CA ILE A 59 46.86 -52.31 -31.09
C ILE A 59 45.94 -53.52 -30.88
N LYS A 60 46.39 -54.73 -31.25
CA LYS A 60 45.61 -55.96 -31.02
C LYS A 60 45.37 -56.22 -29.54
N ASP A 61 46.39 -56.05 -28.70
CA ASP A 61 46.27 -56.28 -27.25
C ASP A 61 45.34 -55.25 -26.58
N SER A 62 45.35 -53.98 -27.03
CA SER A 62 44.43 -52.96 -26.49
C SER A 62 42.97 -53.18 -26.89
N LEU A 63 42.72 -53.89 -27.98
CA LEU A 63 41.39 -54.13 -28.53
C LEU A 63 40.83 -55.52 -28.18
N LYS A 64 41.59 -56.38 -27.49
CA LYS A 64 41.19 -57.77 -27.17
C LYS A 64 39.91 -57.90 -26.35
N ASP A 65 39.56 -56.87 -25.57
CA ASP A 65 38.38 -56.83 -24.71
C ASP A 65 37.16 -56.18 -25.40
N TYR A 66 37.28 -55.77 -26.66
CA TYR A 66 36.20 -55.20 -27.45
C TYR A 66 35.68 -56.19 -28.49
N TYR A 67 34.36 -56.28 -28.62
CA TYR A 67 33.74 -57.07 -29.68
C TYR A 67 33.92 -56.42 -31.05
N THR A 68 34.26 -57.23 -32.04
CA THR A 68 34.21 -56.87 -33.46
C THR A 68 32.76 -56.73 -33.94
N LYS A 69 32.57 -56.05 -35.06
CA LYS A 69 31.25 -55.91 -35.68
C LYS A 69 30.63 -57.28 -35.99
N GLU A 70 31.44 -58.21 -36.50
CA GLU A 70 31.01 -59.58 -36.80
C GLU A 70 30.60 -60.35 -35.53
N GLU A 71 31.32 -60.20 -34.41
CA GLU A 71 30.95 -60.82 -33.14
C GLU A 71 29.66 -60.24 -32.56
N VAL A 72 29.45 -58.92 -32.67
CA VAL A 72 28.17 -58.28 -32.28
C VAL A 72 27.02 -58.80 -33.15
N MET A 73 27.24 -58.91 -34.46
CA MET A 73 26.23 -59.48 -35.36
C MET A 73 25.94 -60.96 -35.04
N ALA A 74 26.96 -61.76 -34.74
CA ALA A 74 26.78 -63.15 -34.35
C ALA A 74 26.08 -63.31 -32.99
N LEU A 75 26.28 -62.39 -32.04
CA LEU A 75 25.54 -62.34 -30.77
C LEU A 75 24.08 -61.97 -30.98
N ILE A 76 23.78 -61.06 -31.90
CA ILE A 76 22.41 -60.71 -32.31
C ILE A 76 21.73 -61.92 -32.97
N ASP A 77 22.43 -62.60 -33.88
CA ASP A 77 21.90 -63.74 -34.63
C ASP A 77 21.73 -65.02 -33.76
N ASN A 78 22.59 -65.24 -32.77
CA ASN A 78 22.54 -66.45 -31.92
C ASN A 78 21.96 -66.24 -30.51
N GLY A 79 21.55 -65.03 -30.12
CA GLY A 79 21.42 -64.69 -28.69
C GLY A 79 20.25 -63.82 -28.23
N SER A 80 19.30 -63.45 -29.09
CA SER A 80 18.00 -62.92 -28.63
C SER A 80 16.95 -63.06 -29.72
N SER A 81 15.96 -63.93 -29.49
CA SER A 81 14.65 -63.87 -30.13
C SER A 81 13.98 -62.55 -29.74
N VAL A 82 14.36 -61.45 -30.41
CA VAL A 82 13.56 -60.22 -30.37
C VAL A 82 12.32 -60.50 -31.20
N ASP A 83 11.19 -60.72 -30.54
CA ASP A 83 9.91 -60.87 -31.21
C ASP A 83 9.48 -59.53 -31.81
N LEU A 84 9.63 -59.41 -33.13
CA LEU A 84 9.22 -58.25 -33.91
C LEU A 84 7.91 -58.51 -34.66
N THR A 85 7.18 -59.59 -34.34
CA THR A 85 5.95 -59.96 -35.08
C THR A 85 4.84 -58.91 -35.01
N ASP A 86 4.87 -58.04 -34.00
CA ASP A 86 3.95 -56.90 -33.86
C ASP A 86 4.39 -55.63 -34.63
N TYR A 87 5.55 -55.62 -35.29
CA TYR A 87 6.05 -54.47 -36.06
C TYR A 87 5.96 -54.72 -37.56
N TYR A 88 5.58 -53.67 -38.30
CA TYR A 88 5.61 -53.72 -39.76
C TYR A 88 7.04 -53.57 -40.28
N ASP A 89 7.42 -54.45 -41.21
CA ASP A 89 8.61 -54.26 -42.03
C ASP A 89 8.38 -53.18 -43.11
N LYS A 90 9.45 -52.83 -43.82
CA LYS A 90 9.42 -51.78 -44.84
C LYS A 90 8.45 -52.11 -45.98
N GLU A 91 8.38 -53.36 -46.43
CA GLU A 91 7.48 -53.76 -47.52
C GLU A 91 6.02 -53.63 -47.10
N GLN A 92 5.70 -54.02 -45.88
CA GLN A 92 4.36 -53.88 -45.31
C GLN A 92 3.94 -52.41 -45.17
N VAL A 93 4.85 -51.52 -44.76
CA VAL A 93 4.59 -50.07 -44.71
C VAL A 93 4.36 -49.50 -46.10
N ASP A 94 5.20 -49.86 -47.08
CA ASP A 94 5.09 -49.38 -48.45
C ASP A 94 3.75 -49.84 -49.09
N GLU A 95 3.30 -51.07 -48.82
CA GLU A 95 1.98 -51.57 -49.23
C GLU A 95 0.83 -50.80 -48.59
N LEU A 96 0.91 -50.49 -47.29
CA LEU A 96 -0.11 -49.71 -46.58
C LEU A 96 -0.24 -48.31 -47.17
N ILE A 97 0.89 -47.66 -47.47
CA ILE A 97 0.92 -46.34 -48.12
C ILE A 97 0.31 -46.41 -49.52
N ALA A 98 0.63 -47.44 -50.31
CA ALA A 98 0.08 -47.60 -51.66
C ALA A 98 -1.44 -47.83 -51.69
N LYS A 99 -2.01 -48.39 -50.62
CA LYS A 99 -3.46 -48.62 -50.45
C LYS A 99 -4.23 -47.35 -50.05
N ILE A 100 -3.55 -46.26 -49.67
CA ILE A 100 -4.21 -44.98 -49.36
C ILE A 100 -4.85 -44.44 -50.65
N PRO A 101 -6.19 -44.26 -50.72
CA PRO A 101 -6.84 -43.74 -51.91
C PRO A 101 -6.31 -42.34 -52.24
N LYS A 102 -5.94 -42.11 -53.49
CA LYS A 102 -5.63 -40.77 -53.96
C LYS A 102 -6.92 -39.95 -53.93
N VAL A 103 -6.93 -38.89 -53.12
CA VAL A 103 -8.03 -37.93 -53.08
C VAL A 103 -8.00 -37.13 -54.39
N ASP A 104 -9.12 -37.10 -55.11
CA ASP A 104 -9.28 -36.22 -56.27
C ASP A 104 -9.52 -34.78 -55.81
N LEU A 105 -8.55 -33.91 -56.09
CA LEU A 105 -8.59 -32.48 -55.77
C LEU A 105 -9.01 -31.62 -56.96
N SER A 106 -9.47 -32.22 -58.07
CA SER A 106 -9.82 -31.53 -59.31
C SER A 106 -10.92 -30.47 -59.16
N ALA A 107 -11.78 -30.61 -58.14
CA ALA A 107 -12.83 -29.64 -57.83
C ALA A 107 -12.35 -28.39 -57.08
N TYR A 108 -11.07 -28.34 -56.66
CA TYR A 108 -10.50 -27.20 -55.94
C TYR A 108 -9.62 -26.36 -56.86
N TYR A 109 -9.67 -25.04 -56.64
CA TYR A 109 -8.79 -24.12 -57.35
C TYR A 109 -7.33 -24.33 -56.96
N THR A 110 -6.47 -24.37 -57.98
CA THR A 110 -5.02 -24.32 -57.77
C THR A 110 -4.59 -22.89 -57.44
N LYS A 111 -3.38 -22.73 -56.90
CA LYS A 111 -2.78 -21.41 -56.69
C LYS A 111 -2.82 -20.57 -57.97
N THR A 112 -2.53 -21.17 -59.12
CA THR A 112 -2.56 -20.51 -60.43
C THR A 112 -3.95 -19.99 -60.79
N ASP A 113 -5.01 -20.73 -60.45
CA ASP A 113 -6.38 -20.31 -60.74
C ASP A 113 -6.78 -19.12 -59.85
N VAL A 114 -6.39 -19.14 -58.57
CA VAL A 114 -6.59 -18.02 -57.65
C VAL A 114 -5.83 -16.77 -58.10
N ASP A 115 -4.57 -16.93 -58.52
CA ASP A 115 -3.73 -15.82 -58.99
C ASP A 115 -4.38 -15.11 -60.21
N LYS A 116 -4.93 -15.88 -61.16
CA LYS A 116 -5.66 -15.33 -62.32
C LYS A 116 -6.95 -14.60 -61.91
N LEU A 117 -7.68 -15.15 -60.94
CA LEU A 117 -8.91 -14.53 -60.44
C LEU A 117 -8.59 -13.15 -59.82
N ILE A 118 -7.51 -13.07 -59.03
CA ILE A 118 -7.05 -11.82 -58.41
C ILE A 118 -6.64 -10.80 -59.49
N GLU A 119 -5.91 -11.20 -60.53
CA GLU A 119 -5.51 -10.28 -61.61
C GLU A 119 -6.71 -9.70 -62.38
N SER A 120 -7.82 -10.45 -62.47
CA SER A 120 -9.04 -9.96 -63.10
C SER A 120 -9.76 -8.88 -62.25
N ILE A 121 -9.66 -8.96 -60.92
CA ILE A 121 -10.26 -8.01 -59.99
C ILE A 121 -9.46 -6.71 -59.94
N SER A 122 -8.14 -6.74 -60.13
CA SER A 122 -7.29 -5.55 -60.09
C SER A 122 -7.42 -4.62 -61.32
N LYS A 123 -8.27 -4.97 -62.30
CA LYS A 123 -8.56 -4.17 -63.51
C LYS A 123 -9.90 -3.42 -63.44
N VAL A 124 -10.47 -3.21 -62.25
CA VAL A 124 -11.66 -2.36 -62.10
C VAL A 124 -11.31 -0.94 -62.52
N ASP A 125 -11.98 -0.45 -63.58
CA ASP A 125 -11.84 0.91 -64.08
C ASP A 125 -12.69 1.87 -63.24
N PHE A 126 -12.05 2.87 -62.64
CA PHE A 126 -12.70 3.93 -61.87
C PHE A 126 -12.77 5.27 -62.64
N SER A 127 -12.49 5.27 -63.94
CA SER A 127 -12.45 6.48 -64.78
C SER A 127 -13.77 7.28 -64.78
N ASP A 128 -14.90 6.62 -64.56
CA ASP A 128 -16.22 7.26 -64.46
C ASP A 128 -16.48 7.95 -63.09
N TYR A 129 -15.59 7.79 -62.10
CA TYR A 129 -15.75 8.40 -60.79
C TYR A 129 -14.98 9.73 -60.67
N PRO A 130 -15.62 10.81 -60.19
CA PRO A 130 -14.95 12.10 -60.05
C PRO A 130 -13.83 12.02 -59.01
N THR A 131 -12.70 12.64 -59.34
CA THR A 131 -11.59 12.75 -58.39
C THR A 131 -11.89 13.81 -57.33
N LYS A 132 -11.11 13.80 -56.24
CA LYS A 132 -11.14 14.86 -55.22
C LYS A 132 -10.96 16.26 -55.84
N LYS A 133 -10.14 16.37 -56.89
CA LYS A 133 -9.91 17.62 -57.62
C LYS A 133 -11.17 18.09 -58.36
N ASP A 134 -11.88 17.16 -59.00
CA ASP A 134 -13.11 17.45 -59.74
C ASP A 134 -14.20 17.95 -58.78
N MET A 135 -14.40 17.26 -57.65
CA MET A 135 -15.34 17.68 -56.62
C MET A 135 -14.98 19.05 -56.01
N THR A 136 -13.71 19.29 -55.70
CA THR A 136 -13.27 20.57 -55.12
C THR A 136 -13.54 21.73 -56.09
N THR A 137 -13.30 21.51 -57.39
CA THR A 137 -13.55 22.51 -58.43
C THR A 137 -15.03 22.82 -58.54
N ALA A 138 -15.88 21.79 -58.60
CA ALA A 138 -17.34 21.94 -58.68
C ALA A 138 -17.91 22.71 -57.48
N ILE A 139 -17.47 22.37 -56.26
CA ILE A 139 -17.89 23.03 -55.02
C ILE A 139 -17.46 24.51 -55.02
N THR A 140 -16.20 24.79 -55.40
CA THR A 140 -15.68 26.16 -55.44
C THR A 140 -16.47 27.03 -56.43
N GLN A 141 -16.77 26.49 -57.62
CA GLN A 141 -17.59 27.17 -58.62
C GLN A 141 -19.01 27.42 -58.11
N ALA A 142 -19.65 26.42 -57.49
CA ALA A 142 -20.99 26.57 -56.94
C ALA A 142 -21.08 27.66 -55.87
N ILE A 143 -20.09 27.74 -54.97
CA ILE A 143 -20.08 28.71 -53.87
C ILE A 143 -19.65 30.11 -54.34
N SER A 144 -18.84 30.23 -55.41
CA SER A 144 -18.42 31.54 -55.94
C SER A 144 -19.59 32.44 -56.35
N ASN A 145 -20.72 31.84 -56.74
CA ASN A 145 -21.96 32.54 -57.12
C ASN A 145 -22.90 32.81 -55.94
N VAL A 146 -22.62 32.22 -54.77
CA VAL A 146 -23.40 32.40 -53.54
C VAL A 146 -22.56 33.25 -52.58
N LYS A 147 -22.50 34.55 -52.85
CA LYS A 147 -21.90 35.52 -51.94
C LYS A 147 -23.02 36.13 -51.08
N PRO A 148 -23.29 35.62 -49.85
CA PRO A 148 -24.32 36.20 -49.01
C PRO A 148 -24.00 37.66 -48.72
N ASP A 149 -25.03 38.52 -48.78
CA ASP A 149 -24.91 39.91 -48.39
C ASP A 149 -24.85 39.99 -46.86
N LEU A 150 -23.68 40.38 -46.33
CA LEU A 150 -23.42 40.54 -44.91
C LEU A 150 -23.39 42.01 -44.48
N THR A 151 -23.80 42.95 -45.34
CA THR A 151 -23.75 44.39 -45.07
C THR A 151 -24.57 44.83 -43.86
N SER A 152 -25.59 44.05 -43.46
CA SER A 152 -26.39 44.31 -42.26
C SER A 152 -25.76 43.81 -40.95
N TYR A 153 -24.63 43.12 -41.01
CA TYR A 153 -23.95 42.55 -39.85
C TYR A 153 -22.67 43.32 -39.54
N TYR A 154 -22.40 43.51 -38.24
CA TYR A 154 -21.12 44.06 -37.81
C TYR A 154 -20.01 43.04 -38.06
N THR A 155 -18.88 43.55 -38.54
CA THR A 155 -17.61 42.85 -38.46
C THR A 155 -17.21 42.64 -37.01
N LYS A 156 -16.25 41.72 -36.78
CA LYS A 156 -15.68 41.49 -35.47
C LYS A 156 -15.16 42.79 -34.85
N ASP A 157 -14.39 43.57 -35.62
CA ASP A 157 -13.80 44.83 -35.17
C ASP A 157 -14.84 45.90 -34.82
N GLU A 158 -15.95 45.97 -35.56
CA GLU A 158 -17.06 46.88 -35.24
C GLU A 158 -17.79 46.47 -33.96
N THR A 159 -17.97 45.16 -33.76
CA THR A 159 -18.56 44.60 -32.54
C THR A 159 -17.68 44.91 -31.33
N ASP A 160 -16.37 44.68 -31.45
CA ASP A 160 -15.40 44.94 -30.38
C ASP A 160 -15.35 46.43 -30.02
N LYS A 161 -15.41 47.33 -31.01
CA LYS A 161 -15.50 48.79 -30.78
C LYS A 161 -16.79 49.20 -30.06
N LYS A 162 -17.93 48.64 -30.47
CA LYS A 162 -19.23 48.94 -29.83
C LYS A 162 -19.27 48.47 -28.39
N ILE A 163 -18.77 47.26 -28.11
CA ILE A 163 -18.69 46.73 -26.74
C ILE A 163 -17.73 47.55 -25.89
N SER A 164 -16.54 47.89 -26.42
CA SER A 164 -15.56 48.71 -25.70
C SER A 164 -16.08 50.13 -25.42
N GLY A 165 -16.90 50.68 -26.31
CA GLY A 165 -17.51 51.99 -26.17
C GLY A 165 -18.73 52.06 -25.25
N MET A 166 -19.30 50.92 -24.82
CA MET A 166 -20.48 50.90 -23.95
C MET A 166 -20.19 51.32 -22.50
N GLY A 167 -18.93 51.50 -22.13
CA GLY A 167 -18.53 51.81 -20.76
C GLY A 167 -18.79 50.61 -19.84
N ILE A 168 -17.84 50.29 -18.98
CA ILE A 168 -18.12 49.35 -17.89
C ILE A 168 -19.14 50.06 -16.98
N PRO A 169 -20.26 49.42 -16.59
CA PRO A 169 -21.17 50.01 -15.60
C PRO A 169 -20.38 50.48 -14.39
N ASP A 170 -20.63 51.71 -13.94
CA ASP A 170 -19.96 52.25 -12.75
C ASP A 170 -20.43 51.46 -11.52
N VAL A 171 -19.56 50.55 -11.06
CA VAL A 171 -19.77 49.74 -9.87
C VAL A 171 -19.11 50.31 -8.63
N SER A 172 -18.61 51.56 -8.67
CA SER A 172 -17.98 52.22 -7.52
C SER A 172 -18.89 52.36 -6.30
N GLN A 173 -20.20 52.27 -6.51
CA GLN A 173 -21.24 52.32 -5.48
C GLN A 173 -21.37 51.00 -4.71
N PHE A 174 -20.84 49.90 -5.26
CA PHE A 174 -20.88 48.59 -4.63
C PHE A 174 -19.60 48.33 -3.85
N MET A 175 -19.76 47.79 -2.65
CA MET A 175 -18.63 47.33 -1.85
C MET A 175 -17.85 46.25 -2.59
N LYS A 176 -16.52 46.27 -2.47
CA LYS A 176 -15.70 45.17 -2.98
C LYS A 176 -15.96 43.94 -2.11
N ARG A 177 -15.69 42.77 -2.68
CA ARG A 177 -15.80 41.49 -1.97
C ARG A 177 -15.06 41.51 -0.63
N ASP A 178 -13.85 42.07 -0.61
CA ASP A 178 -13.01 42.13 0.58
C ASP A 178 -13.63 43.02 1.66
N ASP A 179 -14.17 44.18 1.28
CA ASP A 179 -14.87 45.09 2.20
C ASP A 179 -16.08 44.41 2.86
N VAL A 180 -16.82 43.58 2.11
CA VAL A 180 -17.97 42.82 2.64
C VAL A 180 -17.50 41.73 3.61
N ILE A 181 -16.42 41.03 3.30
CA ILE A 181 -15.84 39.99 4.17
C ILE A 181 -15.38 40.61 5.49
N ASP A 182 -14.68 41.75 5.44
CA ASP A 182 -14.22 42.45 6.63
C ASP A 182 -15.39 42.94 7.49
N ALA A 183 -16.44 43.50 6.88
CA ALA A 183 -17.63 43.92 7.60
C ALA A 183 -18.33 42.74 8.31
N ILE A 184 -18.41 41.58 7.66
CA ILE A 184 -18.99 40.36 8.25
C ILE A 184 -18.14 39.85 9.41
N ASN A 185 -16.82 39.73 9.22
CA ASN A 185 -15.92 39.22 10.25
C ASN A 185 -15.94 40.12 11.50
N ASN A 186 -15.87 41.44 11.33
CA ASN A 186 -15.98 42.40 12.44
C ASN A 186 -17.30 42.27 13.20
N ALA A 187 -18.41 42.03 12.50
CA ALA A 187 -19.72 41.83 13.13
C ALA A 187 -19.80 40.50 13.91
N ILE A 188 -19.16 39.45 13.39
CA ILE A 188 -19.06 38.14 14.05
C ILE A 188 -18.20 38.26 15.31
N ASP A 189 -17.01 38.83 15.20
CA ASP A 189 -16.06 38.96 16.31
C ASP A 189 -16.66 39.76 17.46
N LYS A 190 -17.34 40.87 17.16
CA LYS A 190 -18.05 41.68 18.16
C LYS A 190 -19.16 40.90 18.87
N LYS A 191 -19.84 39.98 18.19
CA LYS A 191 -20.89 39.17 18.82
C LYS A 191 -20.33 38.00 19.61
N ILE A 192 -19.22 37.42 19.17
CA ILE A 192 -18.62 36.24 19.82
C ILE A 192 -17.77 36.67 21.03
N SER A 193 -17.20 37.88 21.04
CA SER A 193 -16.36 38.38 22.15
C SER A 193 -17.06 38.42 23.51
N ASP A 194 -18.39 38.47 23.53
CA ASP A 194 -19.18 38.51 24.76
C ASP A 194 -19.41 37.11 25.37
N TYR A 195 -19.01 36.04 24.67
CA TYR A 195 -19.20 34.67 25.13
C TYR A 195 -17.90 34.10 25.72
N SER A 196 -18.01 33.41 26.87
CA SER A 196 -16.90 32.68 27.46
C SER A 196 -16.49 31.49 26.59
N THR A 197 -15.19 31.30 26.45
CA THR A 197 -14.60 30.14 25.78
C THR A 197 -14.83 28.86 26.59
N THR A 198 -14.83 27.71 25.91
CA THR A 198 -14.86 26.39 26.58
C THR A 198 -13.74 26.25 27.61
N LYS A 199 -12.57 26.86 27.35
CA LYS A 199 -11.44 26.86 28.28
C LYS A 199 -11.77 27.63 29.57
N GLU A 200 -12.31 28.84 29.46
CA GLU A 200 -12.71 29.65 30.61
C GLU A 200 -13.79 28.94 31.44
N MET A 201 -14.77 28.32 30.78
CA MET A 201 -15.80 27.53 31.46
C MET A 201 -15.22 26.31 32.19
N ASN A 202 -14.33 25.55 31.55
CA ASN A 202 -13.71 24.37 32.16
C ASN A 202 -12.85 24.75 33.37
N THR A 203 -12.05 25.82 33.26
CA THR A 203 -11.28 26.34 34.40
C THR A 203 -12.19 26.78 35.55
N ALA A 204 -13.33 27.43 35.26
CA ALA A 204 -14.31 27.78 36.28
C ALA A 204 -14.92 26.54 36.98
N ILE A 205 -15.19 25.47 36.23
CA ILE A 205 -15.70 24.20 36.76
C ILE A 205 -14.66 23.51 37.66
N GLU A 206 -13.42 23.38 37.18
CA GLU A 206 -12.34 22.71 37.92
C GLU A 206 -12.06 23.41 39.27
N ASN A 207 -12.01 24.75 39.25
CA ASN A 207 -11.85 25.54 40.46
C ASN A 207 -13.02 25.37 41.44
N ALA A 208 -14.24 25.14 40.95
CA ALA A 208 -15.38 24.88 41.81
C ALA A 208 -15.33 23.47 42.46
N THR A 209 -14.72 22.48 41.81
CA THR A 209 -14.72 21.08 42.30
C THR A 209 -13.64 20.73 43.33
N THR A 210 -12.60 21.56 43.51
CA THR A 210 -11.41 21.18 44.31
C THR A 210 -11.38 21.69 45.75
N HIS A 211 -12.32 22.54 46.16
CA HIS A 211 -12.39 23.03 47.54
C HIS A 211 -13.28 22.14 48.40
N THR A 212 -12.66 21.36 49.30
CA THR A 212 -13.37 20.64 50.37
C THR A 212 -13.18 21.36 51.69
N ASP A 213 -14.17 22.17 52.07
CA ASP A 213 -14.20 22.81 53.39
C ASP A 213 -14.87 21.88 54.40
N VAL A 214 -14.19 21.58 55.51
CA VAL A 214 -14.76 20.84 56.63
C VAL A 214 -14.94 21.79 57.82
N TYR A 215 -16.18 21.95 58.26
CA TYR A 215 -16.51 22.76 59.44
C TYR A 215 -17.20 21.91 60.50
N THR A 216 -16.62 21.85 61.69
CA THR A 216 -17.23 21.19 62.85
C THR A 216 -17.97 22.21 63.69
N PHE A 217 -19.16 21.88 64.16
CA PHE A 217 -19.90 22.72 65.11
C PHE A 217 -20.39 21.89 66.29
N ASN A 218 -20.40 22.55 67.45
CA ASN A 218 -20.98 22.02 68.67
C ASN A 218 -22.33 22.71 68.85
N PRO A 219 -23.44 21.95 68.92
CA PRO A 219 -24.76 22.53 69.03
C PRO A 219 -24.93 23.20 70.40
N LYS A 220 -25.87 24.14 70.50
CA LYS A 220 -26.24 24.74 71.78
C LYS A 220 -27.11 23.76 72.59
N SER A 221 -27.02 23.86 73.92
CA SER A 221 -27.94 23.18 74.85
C SER A 221 -29.39 23.42 74.40
N PRO A 222 -30.27 22.39 74.42
CA PRO A 222 -30.15 21.10 75.11
C PRO A 222 -29.36 20.00 74.39
N PHE A 223 -28.82 20.25 73.19
CA PHE A 223 -28.05 19.22 72.49
C PHE A 223 -26.64 19.06 73.03
N SER A 224 -26.19 17.80 73.10
CA SER A 224 -24.78 17.43 73.11
C SER A 224 -24.49 16.62 71.85
N GLY A 225 -23.32 16.77 71.25
CA GLY A 225 -22.97 16.02 70.04
C GLY A 225 -22.00 16.76 69.13
N HIS A 226 -21.82 16.19 67.95
CA HIS A 226 -20.92 16.71 66.94
C HIS A 226 -21.63 16.77 65.59
N GLY A 227 -21.55 17.94 64.95
CA GLY A 227 -21.94 18.10 63.57
C GLY A 227 -20.74 18.45 62.70
N SER A 228 -20.79 18.01 61.44
CA SER A 228 -19.83 18.39 60.41
C SER A 228 -20.54 18.85 59.14
N LEU A 229 -19.99 19.89 58.51
CA LEU A 229 -20.37 20.37 57.19
C LEU A 229 -19.20 20.10 56.25
N ILE A 230 -19.50 19.53 55.09
CA ILE A 230 -18.54 19.27 54.02
C ILE A 230 -19.03 20.01 52.78
N ARG A 231 -18.24 20.96 52.27
CA ARG A 231 -18.52 21.64 51.00
C ARG A 231 -17.79 20.94 49.86
N GLN A 232 -18.46 20.70 48.74
CA GLN A 232 -17.83 20.31 47.47
C GLN A 232 -18.46 21.16 46.36
N GLY A 233 -17.79 22.26 46.02
CA GLY A 233 -18.36 23.29 45.16
C GLY A 233 -19.60 23.94 45.78
N LYS A 234 -20.77 23.81 45.14
CA LYS A 234 -22.04 24.29 45.70
C LYS A 234 -22.79 23.25 46.53
N VAL A 235 -22.36 21.99 46.51
CA VAL A 235 -23.00 20.95 47.32
C VAL A 235 -22.45 21.03 48.73
N VAL A 236 -23.35 21.06 49.71
CA VAL A 236 -23.03 21.04 51.13
C VAL A 236 -23.65 19.79 51.73
N THR A 237 -22.82 18.93 52.32
CA THR A 237 -23.25 17.78 53.10
C THR A 237 -23.17 18.13 54.58
N PHE A 238 -24.29 18.01 55.28
CA PHE A 238 -24.37 18.22 56.71
C PHE A 238 -24.69 16.91 57.40
N GLN A 239 -23.79 16.48 58.29
CA GLN A 239 -23.92 15.31 59.14
C GLN A 239 -23.98 15.74 60.60
N PHE A 240 -24.86 15.12 61.38
CA PHE A 240 -24.95 15.35 62.82
C PHE A 240 -25.21 14.06 63.56
N THR A 241 -24.55 13.90 64.71
CA THR A 241 -24.85 12.86 65.69
C THR A 241 -24.78 13.46 67.10
N GLY A 242 -25.82 13.25 67.90
CA GLY A 242 -25.88 13.79 69.25
C GLY A 242 -27.01 13.24 70.10
N GLN A 243 -27.20 13.82 71.27
CA GLN A 243 -28.31 13.57 72.19
C GLN A 243 -29.07 14.86 72.46
N THR A 244 -30.36 14.75 72.74
CA THR A 244 -31.19 15.84 73.28
C THR A 244 -31.85 15.45 74.59
N SER A 245 -32.06 16.43 75.47
CA SER A 245 -32.75 16.26 76.75
C SER A 245 -34.05 17.09 76.88
N ASP A 246 -34.50 17.75 75.83
CA ASP A 246 -35.75 18.54 75.83
C ASP A 246 -36.28 18.66 74.40
N THR A 247 -37.51 18.18 74.12
CA THR A 247 -38.03 18.09 72.74
C THR A 247 -39.38 18.73 72.49
N ASP A 248 -39.94 19.41 73.49
CA ASP A 248 -41.30 19.94 73.41
C ASP A 248 -41.45 21.10 72.42
N LYS A 249 -40.35 21.65 71.90
CA LYS A 249 -40.34 22.72 70.90
C LYS A 249 -39.13 22.49 70.02
N GLY A 250 -39.35 22.22 68.74
CA GLY A 250 -38.22 21.94 67.85
C GLY A 250 -37.14 23.01 67.96
N MET A 251 -35.92 22.57 67.73
CA MET A 251 -34.77 23.14 68.41
C MET A 251 -33.80 23.76 67.42
N ASP A 252 -33.33 24.95 67.77
CA ASP A 252 -32.36 25.73 67.00
C ASP A 252 -30.93 25.23 67.27
N MET A 253 -30.29 24.62 66.26
CA MET A 253 -28.90 24.16 66.36
C MET A 253 -27.88 25.28 66.08
N GLY A 254 -28.35 26.50 65.83
CA GLY A 254 -27.56 27.67 65.48
C GLY A 254 -27.44 27.88 63.97
N PRO A 255 -26.97 29.08 63.56
CA PRO A 255 -26.80 29.39 62.15
C PRO A 255 -25.57 28.70 61.57
N LEU A 256 -25.74 28.12 60.38
CA LEU A 256 -24.64 27.64 59.56
C LEU A 256 -23.79 28.82 59.04
N PRO A 257 -22.48 28.60 58.78
CA PRO A 257 -21.63 29.61 58.14
C PRO A 257 -22.24 30.03 56.79
N ALA A 258 -21.95 31.25 56.35
CA ALA A 258 -22.61 31.84 55.18
C ALA A 258 -22.57 30.94 53.92
N TRP A 259 -21.45 30.26 53.67
CA TRP A 259 -21.28 29.35 52.53
C TRP A 259 -22.12 28.05 52.61
N ALA A 260 -22.60 27.69 53.81
CA ALA A 260 -23.41 26.51 54.05
C ALA A 260 -24.91 26.83 54.10
N ARG A 261 -25.33 28.05 53.84
CA ARG A 261 -26.75 28.41 53.85
C ARG A 261 -27.40 27.95 52.55
N PRO A 262 -28.53 27.25 52.57
CA PRO A 262 -29.16 26.81 51.34
C PRO A 262 -29.83 28.00 50.62
N PHE A 263 -29.89 27.95 49.28
CA PHE A 263 -30.61 28.96 48.49
C PHE A 263 -32.13 28.95 48.77
N GLU A 264 -32.68 27.78 49.10
CA GLU A 264 -34.07 27.57 49.44
C GLU A 264 -34.17 26.77 50.74
N LYS A 265 -35.30 26.84 51.43
CA LYS A 265 -35.50 26.06 52.66
C LYS A 265 -35.40 24.56 52.37
N VAL A 266 -34.55 23.84 53.09
CA VAL A 266 -34.36 22.38 52.95
C VAL A 266 -35.07 21.68 54.10
N SER A 267 -35.83 20.62 53.82
CA SER A 267 -36.41 19.72 54.84
C SER A 267 -35.78 18.34 54.72
N PHE A 268 -35.52 17.68 55.86
CA PHE A 268 -34.85 16.39 55.89
C PHE A 268 -35.35 15.50 57.04
N PRO A 269 -35.31 14.16 56.91
CA PRO A 269 -35.66 13.26 58.00
C PRO A 269 -34.57 13.29 59.07
N VAL A 270 -34.98 13.20 60.33
CA VAL A 270 -34.08 13.03 61.48
C VAL A 270 -34.36 11.65 62.07
N GLN A 271 -33.34 10.80 62.18
CA GLN A 271 -33.48 9.53 62.88
C GLN A 271 -33.30 9.78 64.37
N GLU A 272 -34.23 9.27 65.16
CA GLU A 272 -34.20 9.35 66.61
C GLU A 272 -34.25 7.94 67.21
N MET A 273 -33.43 7.71 68.22
CA MET A 273 -33.46 6.51 69.06
C MET A 273 -33.70 6.94 70.51
N ASP A 274 -34.56 6.23 71.23
CA ASP A 274 -34.69 6.42 72.68
C ASP A 274 -33.36 6.11 73.41
N ASN A 275 -33.25 6.50 74.68
CA ASN A 275 -32.02 6.23 75.47
C ASN A 275 -31.72 4.73 75.66
N ALA A 276 -32.70 3.85 75.38
CA ALA A 276 -32.53 2.40 75.43
C ALA A 276 -32.14 1.80 74.06
N TYR A 277 -32.09 2.61 72.99
CA TYR A 277 -31.89 2.20 71.61
C TYR A 277 -32.93 1.19 71.09
N LEU A 278 -34.15 1.22 71.61
CA LEU A 278 -35.18 0.21 71.32
C LEU A 278 -36.22 0.66 70.30
N HIS A 279 -36.46 1.97 70.16
CA HIS A 279 -37.45 2.51 69.24
C HIS A 279 -36.83 3.52 68.29
N GLU A 280 -36.88 3.23 66.99
CA GLU A 280 -36.58 4.20 65.93
C GLU A 280 -37.81 5.05 65.66
N MET A 281 -37.68 6.36 65.82
CA MET A 281 -38.67 7.34 65.39
C MET A 281 -38.08 8.24 64.32
N VAL A 282 -38.95 8.76 63.45
CA VAL A 282 -38.56 9.70 62.39
C VAL A 282 -39.08 11.08 62.76
N GLY A 283 -38.15 11.98 63.08
CA GLY A 283 -38.39 13.41 63.19
C GLY A 283 -38.24 14.13 61.84
N ILE A 284 -38.46 15.44 61.85
CA ILE A 284 -38.23 16.30 60.68
C ILE A 284 -37.31 17.45 61.06
N GLY A 285 -36.29 17.66 60.25
CA GLY A 285 -35.39 18.80 60.31
C GLY A 285 -35.65 19.76 59.17
N THR A 286 -35.33 21.04 59.37
CA THR A 286 -35.31 22.05 58.32
C THR A 286 -34.08 22.94 58.44
N ILE A 287 -33.51 23.37 57.31
CA ILE A 287 -32.47 24.40 57.23
C ILE A 287 -33.09 25.61 56.54
N GLY A 288 -33.19 26.73 57.26
CA GLY A 288 -33.62 28.01 56.71
C GLY A 288 -32.57 28.63 55.79
N THR A 289 -32.98 29.55 54.92
CA THR A 289 -32.06 30.31 54.05
C THR A 289 -31.17 31.29 54.83
N ASP A 290 -31.53 31.58 56.08
CA ASP A 290 -30.69 32.29 57.07
C ASP A 290 -29.60 31.39 57.69
N GLY A 291 -29.60 30.10 57.36
CA GLY A 291 -28.71 29.09 57.91
C GLY A 291 -29.18 28.50 59.23
N VAL A 292 -30.33 28.90 59.76
CA VAL A 292 -30.83 28.34 61.02
C VAL A 292 -31.28 26.90 60.79
N VAL A 293 -30.70 25.98 61.55
CA VAL A 293 -31.08 24.56 61.52
C VAL A 293 -32.06 24.31 62.64
N TRP A 294 -33.19 23.73 62.26
CA TRP A 294 -34.26 23.36 63.17
C TRP A 294 -34.50 21.86 63.10
N ALA A 295 -34.64 21.17 64.23
CA ALA A 295 -35.02 19.76 64.27
C ALA A 295 -36.17 19.54 65.26
N ALA A 296 -37.22 18.86 64.82
CA ALA A 296 -38.29 18.36 65.68
C ALA A 296 -38.23 16.84 65.74
N THR A 297 -38.33 16.32 66.95
CA THR A 297 -38.32 14.90 67.26
C THR A 297 -39.51 14.56 68.17
N ASN A 298 -39.85 13.29 68.33
CA ASN A 298 -41.08 12.87 69.02
C ASN A 298 -40.81 12.37 70.45
N ASN A 299 -39.56 12.01 70.80
CA ASN A 299 -39.22 11.57 72.15
C ASN A 299 -38.77 12.75 73.00
N THR A 300 -39.07 12.78 74.29
CA THR A 300 -38.60 13.81 75.26
C THR A 300 -37.09 13.83 75.48
N SER A 301 -36.41 12.72 75.17
CA SER A 301 -34.95 12.61 75.19
C SER A 301 -34.52 11.43 74.33
N GLY A 302 -33.42 11.57 73.60
CA GLY A 302 -32.92 10.49 72.75
C GLY A 302 -31.66 10.86 71.98
N PHE A 303 -31.11 9.87 71.29
CA PHE A 303 -30.06 10.05 70.31
C PHE A 303 -30.66 10.49 68.99
N ILE A 304 -30.07 11.51 68.37
CA ILE A 304 -30.44 11.96 67.03
C ILE A 304 -29.27 11.80 66.08
N ASN A 305 -29.57 11.38 64.86
CA ASN A 305 -28.63 11.38 63.76
C ASN A 305 -29.31 11.86 62.47
N PHE A 306 -28.55 12.52 61.60
CA PHE A 306 -28.97 12.74 60.23
C PHE A 306 -27.77 13.02 59.32
N THR A 307 -27.99 12.80 58.02
CA THR A 307 -27.09 13.24 56.94
C THR A 307 -27.95 13.80 55.82
N ILE A 308 -27.68 15.04 55.40
CA ILE A 308 -28.38 15.70 54.31
C ILE A 308 -27.37 16.35 53.37
N SER A 309 -27.65 16.34 52.07
CA SER A 309 -26.89 17.10 51.08
C SER A 309 -27.81 18.07 50.34
N TYR A 310 -27.38 19.31 50.15
CA TYR A 310 -28.15 20.37 49.51
C TYR A 310 -27.23 21.37 48.80
N ILE A 311 -27.82 22.34 48.07
CA ILE A 311 -27.06 23.39 47.38
C ILE A 311 -26.92 24.61 48.29
N GLY A 312 -25.70 24.88 48.74
CA GLY A 312 -25.32 26.04 49.54
C GLY A 312 -25.00 27.28 48.69
N SER A 313 -25.10 28.46 49.31
CA SER A 313 -24.87 29.77 48.70
C SER A 313 -23.40 30.08 48.41
#